data_AF-A0A1P8KL76-F1
#
_entry.id   AF-A0A1P8KL76-F1
#
_cell.length_a   1.000
_cell.length_b   1.000
_cell.length_c   1.000
_cell.angle_alpha   90.00
_cell.angle_beta   90.00
_cell.angle_gamma   90.00
#
_symmetry.space_group_name_H-M   'P 1'
#
loop_
_entity.id
_entity.type
_entity.pdbx_description
1 polymer ?
#
loop_
_entity_poly.entity_id
_entity_poly.type
_entity_poly.pdbx_seq_one_letter_code
_entity_poly.pdbx_strand_id
1 'polypeptide(L)'
;MLPLQYLKEDIIGVKEEDFIKLMNYFAQDVNVKFNNLDGYFPVFFEFENAYLFSCYNVKTSLSSRNLLYLLNKFDKKLFDNIISDYLEPNLIERSIDLLTKIPNIKIEKNKKWDKSEFDLLAYFEDQNVVLHIQVKGSIPVSGARMTERLEDRMEEGIEQITKFKGLEKSAKESMLSDIFKKDICDIAIVDILLGWGGFGTNKIWNKLEENNITPLNLVLLNQYIKLYDAETEIVYFKRDIDKLISEIIRNTQAIKTTILYEIGDKTIHYESFNYEDIKLLKYKY
;
A
#
# COMPACT_ATOMS: atom_id res chain seq x y z
N MET A 1 31.08 -10.88 8.66
CA MET A 1 31.59 -10.03 9.74
C MET A 1 32.27 -8.84 9.09
N LEU A 2 31.75 -7.63 9.30
CA LEU A 2 32.35 -6.40 8.79
C LEU A 2 32.85 -5.57 9.99
N PRO A 3 34.17 -5.40 10.17
CA PRO A 3 34.69 -4.59 11.27
C PRO A 3 34.39 -3.09 11.04
N LEU A 4 34.00 -2.38 12.11
CA LEU A 4 33.61 -0.96 12.06
C LEU A 4 34.67 -0.07 11.39
N GLN A 5 35.95 -0.36 11.59
CA GLN A 5 37.07 0.40 11.00
C GLN A 5 37.15 0.37 9.45
N TYR A 6 36.36 -0.49 8.80
CA TYR A 6 36.29 -0.58 7.33
C TYR A 6 35.03 0.07 6.74
N LEU A 7 34.19 0.71 7.58
CA LEU A 7 33.05 1.50 7.15
C LEU A 7 33.54 2.82 6.53
N LYS A 8 33.91 2.78 5.25
CA LYS A 8 34.21 3.98 4.46
C LYS A 8 33.03 4.32 3.56
N GLU A 9 32.74 5.61 3.40
CA GLU A 9 31.64 6.11 2.55
C GLU A 9 31.67 5.50 1.14
N ASP A 10 32.87 5.33 0.56
CA ASP A 10 33.09 4.71 -0.75
C ASP A 10 32.64 3.24 -0.86
N ILE A 11 32.56 2.53 0.28
CA ILE A 11 32.17 1.11 0.36
C ILE A 11 30.67 0.97 0.69
N ILE A 12 30.15 1.85 1.55
CA ILE A 12 28.76 1.79 2.04
C ILE A 12 27.81 2.49 1.06
N GLY A 13 28.30 3.48 0.30
CA GLY A 13 27.51 4.27 -0.62
C GLY A 13 26.56 5.27 0.06
N VAL A 14 26.70 5.46 1.37
CA VAL A 14 25.99 6.47 2.18
C VAL A 14 26.96 7.08 3.20
N LYS A 15 26.66 8.31 3.63
CA LYS A 15 27.42 8.99 4.68
C LYS A 15 27.44 8.17 5.96
N GLU A 16 28.56 8.18 6.65
CA GLU A 16 28.75 7.45 7.92
C GLU A 16 27.67 7.79 8.96
N GLU A 17 27.30 9.07 9.06
CA GLU A 17 26.23 9.52 9.97
C GLU A 17 24.88 8.88 9.69
N ASP A 18 24.54 8.68 8.41
CA ASP A 18 23.27 8.10 7.99
C ASP A 18 23.31 6.57 8.09
N PHE A 19 24.47 5.97 7.84
CA PHE A 19 24.71 4.56 8.14
C PHE A 19 24.46 4.27 9.63
N ILE A 20 25.08 5.03 10.54
CA ILE A 20 24.91 4.84 11.99
C ILE A 20 23.43 4.96 12.39
N LYS A 21 22.71 5.96 11.87
CA LYS A 21 21.26 6.10 12.13
C LYS A 21 20.46 4.88 11.67
N LEU A 22 20.75 4.32 10.49
CA LEU A 22 20.08 3.11 10.01
C LEU A 22 20.41 1.89 10.88
N MET A 23 21.67 1.76 11.32
CA MET A 23 22.09 0.65 12.17
C MET A 23 21.41 0.69 13.54
N ASN A 24 21.11 1.86 14.10
CA ASN A 24 20.32 1.98 15.34
C ASN A 24 18.94 1.30 15.27
N TYR A 25 18.38 1.11 14.07
CA TYR A 25 17.11 0.41 13.89
C TYR A 25 17.28 -1.04 13.44
N PHE A 26 18.22 -1.30 12.53
CA PHE A 26 18.39 -2.61 11.91
C PHE A 26 19.34 -3.56 12.64
N ALA A 27 20.17 -3.03 13.55
CA ALA A 27 21.09 -3.80 14.37
C ALA A 27 20.56 -3.99 15.79
N GLN A 28 20.90 -5.14 16.39
CA GLN A 28 20.69 -5.39 17.81
C GLN A 28 21.90 -6.10 18.41
N ASP A 29 22.16 -5.86 19.68
CA ASP A 29 23.14 -6.63 20.46
C ASP A 29 22.78 -8.12 20.45
N VAL A 30 23.76 -8.97 20.15
CA VAL A 30 23.58 -10.44 20.06
C VAL A 30 23.03 -11.07 21.34
N ASN A 31 23.20 -10.39 22.49
CA ASN A 31 22.79 -10.88 23.81
C ASN A 31 21.33 -10.56 24.14
N VAL A 32 20.64 -9.77 23.32
CA VAL A 32 19.23 -9.43 23.52
C VAL A 32 18.36 -10.66 23.27
N LYS A 33 17.50 -11.00 24.24
CA LYS A 33 16.55 -12.12 24.11
C LYS A 33 15.38 -11.75 23.17
N PHE A 34 15.19 -12.53 22.11
CA PHE A 34 14.22 -12.29 21.02
C PHE A 34 12.74 -12.57 21.34
N ASN A 35 12.39 -12.82 22.61
CA ASN A 35 11.10 -13.40 22.96
C ASN A 35 9.88 -12.50 22.69
N ASN A 36 10.06 -11.21 22.38
CA ASN A 36 8.97 -10.23 22.21
C ASN A 36 8.88 -9.65 20.78
N LEU A 37 9.53 -10.27 19.79
CA LEU A 37 9.66 -9.66 18.46
C LEU A 37 8.58 -10.04 17.42
N ASP A 38 7.53 -10.81 17.76
CA ASP A 38 6.40 -11.14 16.84
C ASP A 38 6.87 -11.49 15.41
N GLY A 39 7.82 -12.41 15.29
CA GLY A 39 8.35 -12.86 14.01
C GLY A 39 9.38 -11.93 13.34
N TYR A 40 9.76 -10.81 13.97
CA TYR A 40 10.88 -9.99 13.52
C TYR A 40 12.23 -10.59 13.91
N PHE A 41 13.14 -10.65 12.93
CA PHE A 41 14.52 -11.08 13.10
C PHE A 41 15.45 -9.93 12.68
N PRO A 42 16.40 -9.49 13.53
CA PRO A 42 17.32 -8.41 13.20
C PRO A 42 18.10 -8.67 11.90
N VAL A 43 18.29 -7.60 11.13
CA VAL A 43 19.07 -7.67 9.89
C VAL A 43 20.56 -7.81 10.22
N PHE A 44 21.00 -7.09 11.25
CA PHE A 44 22.36 -7.11 11.77
C PHE A 44 22.37 -7.45 13.26
N PHE A 45 23.41 -8.13 13.70
CA PHE A 45 23.75 -8.28 15.11
C PHE A 45 25.03 -7.54 15.41
N GLU A 46 25.02 -6.74 16.46
CA GLU A 46 26.21 -6.17 17.06
C GLU A 46 26.92 -7.25 17.86
N PHE A 47 28.18 -7.48 17.50
CA PHE A 47 29.07 -8.38 18.22
C PHE A 47 30.46 -7.76 18.29
N GLU A 48 30.87 -7.38 19.50
CA GLU A 48 32.11 -6.67 19.74
C GLU A 48 32.21 -5.42 18.84
N ASN A 49 33.24 -5.30 17.99
CA ASN A 49 33.45 -4.18 17.07
C ASN A 49 33.02 -4.49 15.63
N ALA A 50 32.04 -5.38 15.45
CA ALA A 50 31.59 -5.81 14.13
C ALA A 50 30.07 -6.04 14.07
N TYR A 51 29.57 -5.98 12.84
CA TYR A 51 28.22 -6.43 12.52
C TYR A 51 28.26 -7.85 11.93
N LEU A 52 27.46 -8.75 12.52
CA LEU A 52 27.15 -10.06 11.98
C LEU A 52 25.84 -9.96 11.19
N PHE A 53 25.84 -10.50 9.98
CA PHE A 53 24.65 -10.53 9.14
C PHE A 53 24.69 -11.71 8.19
N SER A 54 23.49 -12.11 7.75
CA SER A 54 23.32 -13.00 6.61
C SER A 54 23.03 -12.16 5.38
N CYS A 55 23.74 -12.41 4.28
CA CYS A 55 23.45 -11.74 3.00
C CYS A 55 21.99 -11.97 2.56
N TYR A 56 21.42 -13.12 2.92
CA TYR A 56 20.00 -13.41 2.68
C TYR A 56 19.10 -12.46 3.47
N ASN A 57 19.36 -12.28 4.78
CA ASN A 57 18.57 -11.37 5.63
C ASN A 57 18.71 -9.91 5.20
N VAL A 58 19.90 -9.48 4.79
CA VAL A 58 20.07 -8.14 4.22
C VAL A 58 19.19 -7.99 2.98
N LYS A 59 19.21 -8.96 2.07
CA LYS A 59 18.41 -8.91 0.83
C LYS A 59 16.90 -8.89 1.07
N THR A 60 16.41 -9.63 2.08
CA THR A 60 14.96 -9.79 2.32
C THR A 60 14.40 -8.80 3.32
N SER A 61 15.21 -8.36 4.28
CA SER A 61 14.77 -7.60 5.45
C SER A 61 15.33 -6.18 5.54
N LEU A 62 16.36 -5.81 4.77
CA LEU A 62 16.80 -4.42 4.64
C LEU A 62 15.91 -3.69 3.62
N SER A 63 14.68 -3.38 4.03
CA SER A 63 13.70 -2.67 3.20
C SER A 63 13.04 -1.53 3.96
N SER A 64 12.56 -0.53 3.23
CA SER A 64 11.78 0.57 3.81
C SER A 64 10.55 0.04 4.57
N ARG A 65 9.92 -1.04 4.10
CA ARG A 65 8.83 -1.73 4.80
C ARG A 65 9.23 -2.19 6.20
N ASN A 66 10.39 -2.84 6.32
CA ASN A 66 10.87 -3.30 7.62
C ASN A 66 11.31 -2.14 8.50
N LEU A 67 11.89 -1.07 7.94
CA LEU A 67 12.18 0.13 8.70
C LEU A 67 10.90 0.73 9.31
N LEU A 68 9.82 0.85 8.54
CA LEU A 68 8.53 1.35 9.04
C LEU A 68 7.97 0.46 10.17
N TYR A 69 8.07 -0.87 10.03
CA TYR A 69 7.69 -1.79 11.10
C TYR A 69 8.52 -1.57 12.37
N LEU A 70 9.85 -1.42 12.23
CA LEU A 70 10.77 -1.23 13.34
C LEU A 70 10.55 0.09 14.06
N LEU A 71 10.36 1.16 13.30
CA LEU A 71 10.02 2.47 13.84
C LEU A 71 8.72 2.41 14.63
N ASN A 72 7.65 1.83 14.07
CA ASN A 72 6.38 1.67 14.79
C ASN A 72 6.52 0.83 16.08
N LYS A 73 7.46 -0.12 16.13
CA LYS A 73 7.66 -1.01 17.28
C LYS A 73 8.56 -0.41 18.37
N PHE A 74 9.69 0.18 17.98
CA PHE A 74 10.74 0.61 18.89
C PHE A 74 10.77 2.12 19.12
N ASP A 75 10.24 2.92 18.19
CA ASP A 75 10.14 4.37 18.29
C ASP A 75 8.76 4.84 17.84
N LYS A 76 7.75 4.35 18.54
CA LYS A 76 6.34 4.66 18.23
C LYS A 76 6.07 6.16 18.21
N LYS A 77 6.78 6.94 19.03
CA LYS A 77 6.63 8.40 19.06
C LYS A 77 7.14 9.04 17.76
N LEU A 78 8.31 8.64 17.26
CA LEU A 78 8.79 9.11 15.96
C LEU A 78 7.86 8.65 14.83
N PHE A 79 7.37 7.41 14.90
CA PHE A 79 6.47 6.88 13.91
C PHE A 79 5.14 7.66 13.84
N ASP A 80 4.44 7.78 14.97
CA ASP A 80 3.11 8.40 15.06
C ASP A 80 3.12 9.92 14.82
N ASN A 81 4.23 10.61 15.06
CA ASN A 81 4.29 12.09 14.92
C ASN A 81 4.94 12.57 13.63
N ILE A 82 5.62 11.69 12.88
CA ILE A 82 6.36 12.08 11.69
C ILE A 82 6.01 11.17 10.55
N ILE A 83 6.24 9.87 10.69
CA ILE A 83 6.22 8.94 9.55
C ILE A 83 4.79 8.63 9.08
N SER A 84 3.84 8.44 10.00
CA SER A 84 2.43 8.21 9.66
C SER A 84 1.87 9.30 8.75
N ASP A 85 2.26 10.55 9.02
CA ASP A 85 1.78 11.73 8.31
C ASP A 85 2.26 11.79 6.86
N TYR A 86 3.27 11.00 6.48
CA TYR A 86 3.76 10.92 5.10
C TYR A 86 3.23 9.70 4.32
N LEU A 87 2.60 8.72 4.97
CA LEU A 87 2.20 7.48 4.30
C LEU A 87 1.14 7.72 3.22
N GLU A 88 0.11 8.50 3.54
CA GLU A 88 -0.97 8.86 2.61
C GLU A 88 -0.53 9.89 1.59
N PRO A 89 0.11 11.02 1.98
CA PRO A 89 0.62 11.98 1.01
C PRO A 89 1.57 11.35 -0.02
N ASN A 90 2.48 10.46 0.40
CA ASN A 90 3.37 9.79 -0.55
C ASN A 90 2.61 8.88 -1.53
N LEU A 91 1.57 8.18 -1.04
CA LEU A 91 0.73 7.33 -1.87
C LEU A 91 -0.11 8.16 -2.86
N ILE A 92 -0.58 9.34 -2.45
CA ILE A 92 -1.24 10.32 -3.33
C ILE A 92 -0.27 10.78 -4.41
N GLU A 93 0.92 11.31 -4.07
CA GLU A 93 1.87 11.83 -5.07
C GLU A 93 2.25 10.76 -6.11
N ARG A 94 2.53 9.53 -5.66
CA ARG A 94 2.86 8.42 -6.58
C ARG A 94 1.71 8.02 -7.49
N SER A 95 0.47 8.18 -7.02
CA SER A 95 -0.71 7.92 -7.84
C SER A 95 -0.90 9.02 -8.88
N ILE A 96 -0.65 10.26 -8.51
CA ILE A 96 -0.65 11.41 -9.44
C ILE A 96 0.40 11.17 -10.53
N ASP A 97 1.64 10.85 -10.17
CA ASP A 97 2.72 10.56 -11.13
C ASP A 97 2.33 9.49 -12.17
N LEU A 98 1.56 8.49 -11.74
CA LEU A 98 1.03 7.45 -12.62
C LEU A 98 -0.13 7.96 -13.49
N LEU A 99 -1.12 8.61 -12.88
CA LEU A 99 -2.31 9.11 -13.57
C LEU A 99 -1.99 10.19 -14.59
N THR A 100 -1.02 11.07 -14.33
CA THR A 100 -0.61 12.13 -15.27
C THR A 100 0.01 11.61 -16.57
N LYS A 101 0.28 10.30 -16.67
CA LYS A 101 0.68 9.65 -17.92
C LYS A 101 -0.49 9.51 -18.90
N ILE A 102 -1.73 9.60 -18.41
CA ILE A 102 -2.91 9.67 -19.26
C ILE A 102 -3.06 11.11 -19.79
N PRO A 103 -3.16 11.32 -21.11
CA PRO A 103 -3.35 12.66 -21.67
C PRO A 103 -4.63 13.35 -21.16
N ASN A 104 -4.57 14.67 -21.01
CA ASN A 104 -5.72 15.55 -20.76
C ASN A 104 -6.52 15.28 -19.47
N ILE A 105 -5.98 14.52 -18.52
CA ILE A 105 -6.58 14.33 -17.20
C ILE A 105 -6.41 15.57 -16.32
N LYS A 106 -7.47 15.98 -15.62
CA LYS A 106 -7.39 17.01 -14.57
C LYS A 106 -7.35 16.36 -13.21
N ILE A 107 -6.37 16.74 -12.39
CA ILE A 107 -6.14 16.12 -11.09
C ILE A 107 -6.27 17.18 -10.00
N GLU A 108 -7.08 16.88 -8.99
CA GLU A 108 -7.24 17.68 -7.78
C GLU A 108 -7.05 16.79 -6.56
N LYS A 109 -6.32 17.27 -5.55
CA LYS A 109 -6.07 16.54 -4.30
C LYS A 109 -6.50 17.35 -3.09
N ASN A 110 -6.78 16.65 -1.98
CA ASN A 110 -7.06 17.23 -0.67
C ASN A 110 -8.18 18.30 -0.71
N LYS A 111 -9.27 18.00 -1.42
CA LYS A 111 -10.42 18.91 -1.55
C LYS A 111 -11.43 18.64 -0.46
N LYS A 112 -11.71 19.64 0.35
CA LYS A 112 -12.69 19.53 1.44
C LYS A 112 -14.11 19.64 0.90
N TRP A 113 -15.01 18.83 1.46
CA TRP A 113 -16.45 18.93 1.23
C TRP A 113 -17.20 18.62 2.52
N ASP A 114 -18.07 19.53 2.96
CA ASP A 114 -18.74 19.45 4.27
C ASP A 114 -17.73 19.15 5.42
N LYS A 115 -17.89 18.03 6.14
CA LYS A 115 -16.99 17.55 7.20
C LYS A 115 -16.08 16.40 6.74
N SER A 116 -15.83 16.30 5.44
CA SER A 116 -15.04 15.24 4.81
C SER A 116 -14.05 15.83 3.80
N GLU A 117 -13.20 14.97 3.25
CA GLU A 117 -12.18 15.33 2.27
C GLU A 117 -12.19 14.34 1.10
N PHE A 118 -11.85 14.83 -0.08
CA PHE A 118 -11.42 14.03 -1.22
C PHE A 118 -9.90 14.00 -1.20
N ASP A 119 -9.33 12.82 -0.97
CA ASP A 119 -7.87 12.66 -1.02
C ASP A 119 -7.36 12.93 -2.45
N LEU A 120 -8.01 12.33 -3.44
CA LEU A 120 -7.65 12.48 -4.85
C LEU A 120 -8.87 12.36 -5.78
N LEU A 121 -8.99 13.29 -6.72
CA LEU A 121 -9.95 13.29 -7.81
C LEU A 121 -9.21 13.36 -9.14
N ALA A 122 -9.60 12.50 -10.08
CA ALA A 122 -9.05 12.48 -11.44
C ALA A 122 -10.20 12.59 -12.45
N TYR A 123 -10.30 13.72 -13.14
CA TYR A 123 -11.37 14.02 -14.10
C TYR A 123 -10.92 13.83 -15.55
N PHE A 124 -11.64 12.98 -16.26
CA PHE A 124 -11.50 12.70 -17.68
C PHE A 124 -12.60 13.46 -18.42
N GLU A 125 -12.23 14.64 -18.92
CA GLU A 125 -13.18 15.62 -19.45
C GLU A 125 -13.87 15.17 -20.73
N ASP A 126 -13.15 14.43 -21.58
CA ASP A 126 -13.62 13.85 -22.84
C ASP A 126 -14.70 12.78 -22.64
N GLN A 127 -14.61 12.04 -21.54
CA GLN A 127 -15.55 10.96 -21.21
C GLN A 127 -16.58 11.37 -20.15
N ASN A 128 -16.43 12.56 -19.57
CA ASN A 128 -17.21 13.05 -18.43
C ASN A 128 -17.24 12.05 -17.25
N VAL A 129 -16.06 11.55 -16.87
CA VAL A 129 -15.89 10.58 -15.77
C VAL A 129 -14.91 11.11 -14.72
N VAL A 130 -15.27 10.98 -13.44
CA VAL A 130 -14.35 11.21 -12.32
C VAL A 130 -14.00 9.90 -11.64
N LEU A 131 -12.70 9.68 -11.46
CA LEU A 131 -12.19 8.73 -10.49
C LEU A 131 -12.16 9.41 -9.12
N HIS A 132 -12.99 8.93 -8.20
CA HIS A 132 -13.03 9.35 -6.81
C HIS A 132 -12.19 8.38 -5.97
N ILE A 133 -11.03 8.84 -5.52
CA ILE A 133 -10.01 7.99 -4.89
C ILE A 133 -9.86 8.42 -3.43
N GLN A 134 -10.18 7.51 -2.50
CA GLN A 134 -9.79 7.63 -1.10
C GLN A 134 -8.53 6.80 -0.87
N VAL A 135 -7.56 7.38 -0.17
CA VAL A 135 -6.22 6.82 0.03
C VAL A 135 -6.06 6.42 1.47
N LYS A 136 -5.71 5.15 1.71
CA LYS A 136 -5.41 4.64 3.06
C LYS A 136 -4.01 4.08 3.11
N GLY A 137 -3.11 4.87 3.71
CA GLY A 137 -1.72 4.56 3.91
C GLY A 137 -1.55 3.74 5.18
N SER A 138 -1.27 2.46 5.04
CA SER A 138 -1.03 1.57 6.18
C SER A 138 0.36 0.95 6.13
N ILE A 139 0.91 0.65 7.31
CA ILE A 139 2.07 -0.23 7.40
C ILE A 139 1.62 -1.63 6.99
N PRO A 140 2.38 -2.33 6.14
CA PRO A 140 2.11 -3.74 5.87
C PRO A 140 2.02 -4.56 7.15
N VAL A 141 0.97 -5.38 7.25
CA VAL A 141 0.61 -6.06 8.49
C VAL A 141 1.58 -7.20 8.82
N SER A 142 1.85 -7.38 10.12
CA SER A 142 2.55 -8.54 10.67
C SER A 142 1.74 -9.08 11.85
N GLY A 143 0.86 -10.04 11.58
CA GLY A 143 -0.01 -10.67 12.58
C GLY A 143 -1.39 -10.03 12.74
N ALA A 144 -2.27 -10.73 13.47
CA ALA A 144 -3.71 -10.44 13.54
C ALA A 144 -4.05 -9.03 14.02
N ARG A 145 -3.37 -8.52 15.06
CA ARG A 145 -3.62 -7.16 15.59
C ARG A 145 -3.33 -6.04 14.58
N MET A 146 -2.31 -6.22 13.74
CA MET A 146 -2.01 -5.25 12.69
C MET A 146 -3.03 -5.36 11.55
N THR A 147 -3.53 -6.57 11.27
CA THR A 147 -4.63 -6.78 10.33
C THR A 147 -5.91 -6.06 10.77
N GLU A 148 -6.30 -6.15 12.05
CA GLU A 148 -7.46 -5.42 12.56
C GLU A 148 -7.32 -3.90 12.37
N ARG A 149 -6.16 -3.32 12.70
CA ARG A 149 -5.92 -1.89 12.47
C ARG A 149 -5.95 -1.49 10.99
N LEU A 150 -5.47 -2.37 10.11
CA LEU A 150 -5.59 -2.17 8.67
C LEU A 150 -7.06 -2.12 8.27
N GLU A 151 -7.88 -3.04 8.79
CA GLU A 151 -9.31 -3.05 8.53
C GLU A 151 -9.98 -1.76 8.97
N ASP A 152 -9.71 -1.27 10.18
CA ASP A 152 -10.29 0.00 10.67
C ASP A 152 -10.00 1.16 9.72
N ARG A 153 -8.77 1.26 9.21
CA ARG A 153 -8.39 2.30 8.21
C ARG A 153 -9.11 2.13 6.89
N MET A 154 -9.30 0.89 6.43
CA MET A 154 -10.03 0.62 5.19
C MET A 154 -11.53 0.89 5.36
N GLU A 155 -12.11 0.60 6.53
CA GLU A 155 -13.50 0.93 6.86
C GLU A 155 -13.73 2.44 6.82
N GLU A 156 -12.83 3.23 7.40
CA GLU A 156 -12.88 4.69 7.31
C GLU A 156 -12.93 5.18 5.86
N GLY A 157 -12.10 4.62 4.97
CA GLY A 157 -12.10 4.98 3.55
C GLY A 157 -13.40 4.60 2.84
N ILE A 158 -13.96 3.43 3.15
CA ILE A 158 -15.26 2.98 2.63
C ILE A 158 -16.39 3.90 3.15
N GLU A 159 -16.35 4.30 4.42
CA GLU A 159 -17.32 5.23 5.01
C GLU A 159 -17.28 6.60 4.33
N GLN A 160 -16.09 7.13 4.04
CA GLN A 160 -15.93 8.38 3.30
C GLN A 160 -16.52 8.28 1.88
N ILE A 161 -16.24 7.18 1.17
CA ILE A 161 -16.80 6.92 -0.16
C ILE A 161 -18.33 6.82 -0.11
N THR A 162 -18.85 6.01 0.80
CA THR A 162 -20.30 5.77 0.91
C THR A 162 -21.05 7.02 1.34
N LYS A 163 -20.47 7.85 2.21
CA LYS A 163 -21.03 9.16 2.57
C LYS A 163 -21.16 10.06 1.34
N PHE A 164 -20.12 10.15 0.50
CA PHE A 164 -20.18 10.93 -0.73
C PHE A 164 -21.21 10.33 -1.71
N LYS A 165 -21.19 9.01 -1.90
CA LYS A 165 -22.12 8.27 -2.76
C LYS A 165 -23.58 8.45 -2.34
N GLY A 166 -23.85 8.64 -1.05
CA GLY A 166 -25.19 8.90 -0.51
C GLY A 166 -25.73 10.32 -0.79
N LEU A 167 -24.90 11.25 -1.26
CA LEU A 167 -25.37 12.59 -1.62
C LEU A 167 -26.28 12.59 -2.86
N GLU A 168 -27.18 13.57 -2.92
CA GLU A 168 -27.97 13.84 -4.11
C GLU A 168 -27.07 14.16 -5.32
N LYS A 169 -27.53 13.76 -6.51
CA LYS A 169 -26.77 13.93 -7.77
C LYS A 169 -26.39 15.40 -8.01
N SER A 170 -27.35 16.32 -7.84
CA SER A 170 -27.14 17.77 -8.00
C SER A 170 -26.08 18.32 -7.04
N ALA A 171 -26.02 17.82 -5.80
CA ALA A 171 -25.01 18.21 -4.84
C ALA A 171 -23.61 17.75 -5.25
N LYS A 172 -23.48 16.50 -5.74
CA LYS A 172 -22.20 15.97 -6.26
C LYS A 172 -21.73 16.77 -7.46
N GLU A 173 -22.61 17.01 -8.42
CA GLU A 173 -22.33 17.77 -9.64
C GLU A 173 -21.90 19.20 -9.33
N SER A 174 -22.60 19.88 -8.41
CA SER A 174 -22.21 21.20 -7.92
C SER A 174 -20.82 21.21 -7.29
N MET A 175 -20.54 20.28 -6.38
CA MET A 175 -19.21 20.16 -5.73
C MET A 175 -18.10 19.90 -6.75
N LEU A 176 -18.30 18.97 -7.69
CA LEU A 176 -17.31 18.67 -8.71
C LEU A 176 -17.13 19.85 -9.68
N SER A 177 -18.21 20.56 -10.01
CA SER A 177 -18.17 21.75 -10.85
C SER A 177 -17.33 22.85 -10.22
N ASP A 178 -17.51 23.09 -8.92
CA ASP A 178 -16.71 24.05 -8.15
C ASP A 178 -15.24 23.65 -8.09
N ILE A 179 -14.95 22.37 -7.84
CA ILE A 179 -13.58 21.84 -7.75
C ILE A 179 -12.84 22.00 -9.08
N PHE A 180 -13.46 21.59 -10.18
CA PHE A 180 -12.85 21.62 -11.51
C PHE A 180 -13.08 22.94 -12.28
N LYS A 181 -13.78 23.91 -11.66
CA LYS A 181 -14.12 25.22 -12.21
C LYS A 181 -14.78 25.12 -13.61
N LYS A 182 -15.71 24.17 -13.74
CA LYS A 182 -16.41 23.88 -14.99
C LYS A 182 -17.83 23.40 -14.67
N ASP A 183 -18.79 23.70 -15.53
CA ASP A 183 -20.13 23.12 -15.41
C ASP A 183 -20.07 21.61 -15.74
N ILE A 184 -20.39 20.77 -14.75
CA ILE A 184 -20.37 19.32 -14.83
C ILE A 184 -21.79 18.81 -14.56
N CYS A 185 -22.38 18.14 -15.55
CA CYS A 185 -23.68 17.49 -15.44
C CYS A 185 -23.59 16.05 -15.97
N ASP A 186 -24.46 15.16 -15.49
CA ASP A 186 -24.55 13.76 -15.91
C ASP A 186 -23.21 13.00 -15.81
N ILE A 187 -22.43 13.33 -14.78
CA ILE A 187 -21.10 12.77 -14.57
C ILE A 187 -21.14 11.33 -14.07
N ALA A 188 -20.31 10.47 -14.66
CA ALA A 188 -20.04 9.15 -14.10
C ALA A 188 -18.94 9.25 -13.03
N ILE A 189 -19.14 8.57 -11.90
CA ILE A 189 -18.18 8.54 -10.80
C ILE A 189 -17.78 7.09 -10.56
N VAL A 190 -16.48 6.82 -10.61
CA VAL A 190 -15.91 5.53 -10.23
C VAL A 190 -15.22 5.68 -8.90
N ASP A 191 -15.74 4.98 -7.89
CA ASP A 191 -15.21 5.00 -6.53
C ASP A 191 -14.06 3.99 -6.37
N ILE A 192 -12.96 4.43 -5.79
CA ILE A 192 -11.72 3.68 -5.63
C ILE A 192 -11.21 3.82 -4.20
N LEU A 193 -10.85 2.69 -3.59
CA LEU A 193 -10.06 2.67 -2.36
C LEU A 193 -8.62 2.27 -2.71
N LEU A 194 -7.69 3.20 -2.54
CA LEU A 194 -6.28 3.01 -2.83
C LEU A 194 -5.50 2.68 -1.55
N GLY A 195 -4.78 1.55 -1.55
CA GLY A 195 -3.89 1.15 -0.46
C GLY A 195 -2.51 0.73 -0.94
N TRP A 196 -1.55 0.61 -0.01
CA TRP A 196 -0.18 0.22 -0.34
C TRP A 196 -0.03 -1.23 -0.84
N GLY A 197 -0.88 -2.16 -0.38
CA GLY A 197 -0.77 -3.56 -0.82
C GLY A 197 -1.69 -4.58 -0.15
N GLY A 198 -2.36 -4.23 0.96
CA GLY A 198 -3.36 -5.10 1.59
C GLY A 198 -4.58 -4.29 2.04
N PHE A 199 -5.74 -4.94 2.03
CA PHE A 199 -7.03 -4.34 2.40
C PHE A 199 -7.64 -4.96 3.67
N GLY A 200 -6.96 -5.93 4.30
CA GLY A 200 -7.50 -6.66 5.45
C GLY A 200 -8.07 -8.02 5.05
N THR A 201 -9.03 -8.52 5.81
CA THR A 201 -9.64 -9.84 5.59
C THR A 201 -10.84 -9.77 4.64
N ASN A 202 -11.48 -10.92 4.39
CA ASN A 202 -12.70 -11.03 3.59
C ASN A 202 -13.81 -10.06 4.02
N LYS A 203 -13.82 -9.62 5.29
CA LYS A 203 -14.74 -8.59 5.79
C LYS A 203 -14.69 -7.32 4.95
N ILE A 204 -13.49 -6.79 4.67
CA ILE A 204 -13.31 -5.58 3.87
C ILE A 204 -13.59 -5.84 2.39
N TRP A 205 -13.13 -6.97 1.86
CA TRP A 205 -13.38 -7.34 0.47
C TRP A 205 -14.88 -7.44 0.15
N ASN A 206 -15.67 -8.03 1.06
CA ASN A 206 -17.13 -8.07 0.90
C ASN A 206 -17.74 -6.67 0.91
N LYS A 207 -17.33 -5.79 1.84
CA LYS A 207 -17.80 -4.40 1.89
C LYS A 207 -17.47 -3.63 0.60
N LEU A 208 -16.28 -3.83 0.03
CA LEU A 208 -15.89 -3.18 -1.22
C LEU A 208 -16.81 -3.61 -2.37
N GLU A 209 -17.09 -4.91 -2.49
CA GLU A 209 -17.97 -5.44 -3.53
C GLU A 209 -19.43 -4.99 -3.34
N GLU A 210 -19.96 -5.07 -2.11
CA GLU A 210 -21.31 -4.60 -1.76
C GLU A 210 -21.53 -3.12 -2.10
N ASN A 211 -20.48 -2.30 -1.95
CA ASN A 211 -20.54 -0.87 -2.24
C ASN A 211 -20.07 -0.51 -3.66
N ASN A 212 -19.71 -1.49 -4.49
CA ASN A 212 -19.14 -1.30 -5.83
C ASN A 212 -17.92 -0.34 -5.83
N ILE A 213 -17.00 -0.55 -4.89
CA ILE A 213 -15.76 0.22 -4.74
C ILE A 213 -14.61 -0.61 -5.30
N THR A 214 -13.76 0.02 -6.12
CA THR A 214 -12.62 -0.67 -6.74
C THR A 214 -11.42 -0.68 -5.77
N PRO A 215 -10.94 -1.85 -5.31
CA PRO A 215 -9.67 -1.92 -4.60
C PRO A 215 -8.51 -1.68 -5.56
N LEU A 216 -7.61 -0.77 -5.20
CA LEU A 216 -6.46 -0.43 -6.03
C LEU A 216 -5.17 -0.34 -5.21
N ASN A 217 -4.06 -0.74 -5.81
CA ASN A 217 -2.72 -0.40 -5.31
C ASN A 217 -1.89 0.17 -6.46
N LEU A 218 -0.73 0.77 -6.14
CA LEU A 218 0.13 1.39 -7.15
C LEU A 218 0.60 0.41 -8.25
N VAL A 219 0.74 -0.87 -7.91
CA VAL A 219 1.14 -1.91 -8.88
C VAL A 219 0.03 -2.10 -9.91
N LEU A 220 -1.22 -2.30 -9.47
CA LEU A 220 -2.38 -2.45 -10.33
C LEU A 220 -2.63 -1.17 -11.15
N LEU A 221 -2.51 0.01 -10.54
CA LEU A 221 -2.62 1.28 -11.26
C LEU A 221 -1.56 1.39 -12.36
N ASN A 222 -0.30 1.09 -12.07
CA ASN A 222 0.76 1.12 -13.08
C ASN A 222 0.50 0.15 -14.24
N GLN A 223 -0.03 -1.04 -13.97
CA GLN A 223 -0.38 -2.00 -15.02
C GLN A 223 -1.56 -1.52 -15.85
N TYR A 224 -2.59 -0.93 -15.22
CA TYR A 224 -3.69 -0.29 -15.94
C TYR A 224 -3.17 0.82 -16.87
N ILE A 225 -2.31 1.70 -16.37
CA ILE A 225 -1.72 2.79 -17.16
C ILE A 225 -0.87 2.28 -18.33
N LYS A 226 -0.15 1.16 -18.18
CA LYS A 226 0.61 0.54 -19.28
C LYS A 226 -0.28 0.00 -20.40
N LEU A 227 -1.51 -0.38 -20.08
CA LEU A 227 -2.49 -0.90 -21.03
C LEU A 227 -3.43 0.18 -21.55
N TYR A 228 -3.39 1.38 -20.97
CA TYR A 228 -4.24 2.49 -21.37
C TYR A 228 -3.93 2.95 -22.79
N ASP A 229 -4.98 3.16 -23.57
CA ASP A 229 -4.93 3.75 -24.90
C ASP A 229 -6.08 4.74 -25.10
N ALA A 230 -6.14 5.37 -26.27
CA ALA A 230 -7.15 6.36 -26.60
C ALA A 230 -8.58 5.79 -26.72
N GLU A 231 -8.73 4.46 -26.84
CA GLU A 231 -10.03 3.79 -26.91
C GLU A 231 -10.51 3.32 -25.52
N THR A 232 -9.68 3.51 -24.49
CA THR A 232 -9.98 3.06 -23.13
C THR A 232 -11.08 3.91 -22.48
N GLU A 233 -12.21 3.27 -22.19
CA GLU A 233 -13.35 3.89 -21.50
C GLU A 233 -13.21 3.80 -19.96
N ILE A 234 -12.98 4.94 -19.31
CA ILE A 234 -12.73 5.07 -17.87
C ILE A 234 -13.93 4.65 -17.03
N VAL A 235 -15.15 4.75 -17.54
CA VAL A 235 -16.35 4.27 -16.85
C VAL A 235 -16.27 2.77 -16.53
N TYR A 236 -15.46 2.00 -17.26
CA TYR A 236 -15.22 0.58 -17.04
C TYR A 236 -13.98 0.26 -16.18
N PHE A 237 -13.39 1.25 -15.52
CA PHE A 237 -12.17 1.09 -14.72
C PHE A 237 -12.24 -0.08 -13.73
N LYS A 238 -13.34 -0.25 -12.97
CA LYS A 238 -13.51 -1.40 -12.06
C LYS A 238 -13.37 -2.74 -12.79
N ARG A 239 -14.10 -2.89 -13.89
CA ARG A 239 -14.09 -4.11 -14.72
C ARG A 239 -12.67 -4.41 -15.21
N ASP A 240 -11.93 -3.39 -15.60
CA ASP A 240 -10.60 -3.56 -16.16
C ASP A 240 -9.56 -3.88 -15.07
N ILE A 241 -9.70 -3.32 -13.87
CA ILE A 241 -8.94 -3.76 -12.68
C ILE A 241 -9.30 -5.20 -12.28
N ASP A 242 -10.57 -5.58 -12.27
CA ASP A 242 -11.01 -6.94 -11.93
C ASP A 242 -10.46 -7.97 -12.94
N LYS A 243 -10.40 -7.60 -14.23
CA LYS A 243 -9.75 -8.40 -15.28
C LYS A 243 -8.25 -8.54 -15.03
N LEU A 244 -7.55 -7.46 -14.68
CA LEU A 244 -6.13 -7.49 -14.35
C LEU A 244 -5.84 -8.41 -13.15
N ILE A 245 -6.62 -8.30 -12.08
CA ILE A 245 -6.51 -9.18 -10.90
C ILE A 245 -6.71 -10.64 -11.30
N SER A 246 -7.76 -10.93 -12.07
CA SER A 246 -8.07 -12.28 -12.56
C SER A 246 -6.95 -12.83 -13.45
N GLU A 247 -6.35 -11.99 -14.30
CA GLU A 247 -5.22 -12.36 -15.13
C GLU A 247 -3.98 -12.70 -14.29
N ILE A 248 -3.68 -11.90 -13.27
CA ILE A 248 -2.56 -12.15 -12.33
C ILE A 248 -2.76 -13.51 -11.65
N ILE A 249 -3.93 -13.74 -11.05
CA ILE A 249 -4.27 -15.00 -10.35
C ILE A 249 -4.09 -16.21 -11.28
N ARG A 250 -4.62 -16.12 -12.51
CA ARG A 250 -4.52 -17.19 -13.51
C ARG A 250 -3.06 -17.43 -13.92
N ASN A 251 -2.30 -16.37 -14.17
CA ASN A 251 -0.92 -16.49 -14.63
C ASN A 251 -0.03 -17.10 -13.56
N THR A 252 -0.17 -16.67 -12.31
CA THR A 252 0.62 -17.19 -11.18
C THR A 252 0.16 -18.57 -10.72
N GLN A 253 -0.89 -19.13 -11.33
CA GLN A 253 -1.48 -20.41 -10.92
C GLN A 253 -1.77 -20.45 -9.41
N ALA A 254 -2.32 -19.35 -8.88
CA ALA A 254 -2.56 -19.25 -7.45
C ALA A 254 -3.63 -20.26 -7.02
N ILE A 255 -3.25 -21.20 -6.16
CA ILE A 255 -4.13 -22.24 -5.63
C ILE A 255 -4.15 -22.11 -4.11
N LYS A 256 -5.37 -22.04 -3.57
CA LYS A 256 -5.58 -22.10 -2.12
C LYS A 256 -5.12 -23.46 -1.59
N THR A 257 -4.29 -23.45 -0.56
CA THR A 257 -3.72 -24.65 0.04
C THR A 257 -3.87 -24.58 1.56
N THR A 258 -4.02 -25.73 2.20
CA THR A 258 -3.97 -25.83 3.66
C THR A 258 -2.60 -26.35 4.05
N ILE A 259 -1.82 -25.52 4.73
CA ILE A 259 -0.54 -25.93 5.32
C ILE A 259 -0.83 -26.57 6.67
N LEU A 260 -0.30 -27.76 6.87
CA LEU A 260 -0.39 -28.51 8.12
C LEU A 260 0.94 -28.41 8.86
N TYR A 261 0.89 -27.94 10.10
CA TYR A 261 2.02 -27.97 11.02
C TYR A 261 1.73 -28.96 12.14
N GLU A 262 2.57 -29.99 12.26
CA GLU A 262 2.53 -30.92 13.38
C GLU A 262 3.49 -30.43 14.47
N ILE A 263 2.96 -30.18 15.66
CA ILE A 263 3.73 -29.79 16.85
C ILE A 263 3.37 -30.78 17.97
N GLY A 264 4.19 -31.79 18.15
CA GLY A 264 3.92 -32.88 19.10
C GLY A 264 2.70 -33.69 18.67
N ASP A 265 1.68 -33.73 19.52
CA ASP A 265 0.39 -34.39 19.28
C ASP A 265 -0.67 -33.47 18.65
N LYS A 266 -0.31 -32.23 18.32
CA LYS A 266 -1.22 -31.23 17.75
C LYS A 266 -0.96 -31.00 16.27
N THR A 267 -2.04 -30.92 15.50
CA THR A 267 -2.03 -30.46 14.11
C THR A 267 -2.65 -29.07 14.03
N ILE A 268 -1.89 -28.11 13.50
CA ILE A 268 -2.34 -26.75 13.23
C ILE A 268 -2.61 -26.63 11.73
N HIS A 269 -3.79 -26.15 11.39
CA HIS A 269 -4.21 -25.90 10.01
C HIS A 269 -4.08 -24.41 9.70
N TYR A 270 -3.39 -24.07 8.62
CA TYR A 270 -3.26 -22.70 8.15
C TYR A 270 -3.62 -22.62 6.66
N GLU A 271 -4.60 -21.78 6.34
CA GLU A 271 -4.95 -21.50 4.95
C GLU A 271 -3.91 -20.57 4.34
N SER A 272 -3.35 -20.98 3.20
CA SER A 272 -2.33 -20.26 2.46
C SER A 272 -2.65 -20.30 0.96
N PHE A 273 -1.77 -19.70 0.16
CA PHE A 273 -1.80 -19.80 -1.30
C PHE A 273 -0.43 -20.27 -1.77
N ASN A 274 -0.43 -21.27 -2.64
CA ASN A 274 0.74 -21.60 -3.45
C ASN A 274 0.58 -20.89 -4.80
N TYR A 275 1.63 -20.21 -5.25
CA TYR A 275 1.65 -19.52 -6.52
C TYR A 275 3.08 -19.41 -7.05
N GLU A 276 3.23 -19.18 -8.35
CA GLU A 276 4.52 -19.04 -8.99
C GLU A 276 5.03 -17.59 -8.90
N ASP A 277 5.75 -17.27 -7.83
CA ASP A 277 6.30 -15.92 -7.54
C ASP A 277 7.09 -15.31 -8.71
N ILE A 278 7.82 -16.12 -9.47
CA ILE A 278 8.61 -15.66 -10.61
C ILE A 278 7.74 -14.99 -11.68
N LYS A 279 6.49 -15.43 -11.83
CA LYS A 279 5.54 -14.87 -12.78
C LYS A 279 4.99 -13.51 -12.34
N LEU A 280 5.13 -13.15 -11.06
CA LEU A 280 4.78 -11.82 -10.57
C LEU A 280 5.81 -10.75 -10.98
N LEU A 281 7.03 -11.14 -11.39
CA LEU A 281 8.09 -10.19 -11.74
C LEU A 281 7.67 -9.25 -12.88
N LYS A 282 6.89 -9.73 -13.86
CA LYS A 282 6.43 -8.89 -14.99
C LYS A 282 5.47 -7.77 -14.56
N TYR A 283 4.84 -7.90 -13.40
CA TYR A 283 3.90 -6.91 -12.89
C TYR A 283 4.54 -5.87 -11.97
N LYS A 284 5.81 -6.06 -11.55
CA LYS A 284 6.46 -5.15 -10.61
C LYS A 284 6.50 -3.70 -11.13
N TYR A 285 6.32 -2.79 -10.17
CA TYR A 285 6.48 -1.35 -10.30
C TYR A 285 7.97 -1.01 -10.35
#